data_AF-S0ARC9-F1
#
_entry.id   AF-S0ARC9-F1
#
_cell.length_a   1.000
_cell.length_b   1.000
_cell.length_c   1.000
_cell.angle_alpha   90.00
_cell.angle_beta   90.00
_cell.angle_gamma   90.00
#
_symmetry.space_group_name_H-M   'P 1'
#
loop_
_entity.id
_entity.type
_entity.pdbx_description
1 polymer ?
#
loop_
_entity_poly.entity_id
_entity_poly.type
_entity_poly.pdbx_seq_one_letter_code
_entity_poly.pdbx_strand_id
1 'polypeptide(L)'
;MLFKKNVQKTEKIEEKTKTVLKIKTVDDIPVIKEMRKKIGNGERKEAIIYGYTNLKNDYTRFYGCQKYSSNRDFILSEISHFDIVPDRTEFSTDNFTIKNLIENSIYNKEETDATPDNAGKADSVEKTTRFFAIKKIALFYFNYYEIARFGDYNWDALDEKEIIDPVKDAYNYMDIMKLFYGGEPHGD
;
A
#
# COMPACT_ATOMS: atom_id res chain seq x y z
N MET A 1 14.01 -67.34 -44.22
CA MET A 1 14.05 -65.94 -43.71
C MET A 1 12.71 -65.60 -43.09
N LEU A 2 12.64 -65.46 -41.76
CA LEU A 2 11.48 -64.99 -41.01
C LEU A 2 12.02 -64.43 -39.67
N PHE A 3 12.31 -63.13 -39.62
CA PHE A 3 12.69 -62.46 -38.38
C PHE A 3 11.48 -61.69 -37.84
N LYS A 4 11.01 -62.09 -36.66
CA LYS A 4 9.90 -61.48 -35.94
C LYS A 4 10.27 -60.06 -35.49
N LYS A 5 9.39 -59.10 -35.79
CA LYS A 5 9.45 -57.70 -35.32
C LYS A 5 9.22 -57.66 -33.81
N ASN A 6 10.22 -57.28 -33.03
CA ASN A 6 10.03 -56.86 -31.64
C ASN A 6 9.62 -55.38 -31.64
N VAL A 7 8.36 -55.12 -31.33
CA VAL A 7 7.84 -53.77 -31.11
C VAL A 7 8.17 -53.38 -29.67
N GLN A 8 9.24 -52.60 -29.48
CA GLN A 8 9.48 -51.94 -28.20
C GLN A 8 8.44 -50.84 -28.02
N LYS A 9 7.56 -51.03 -27.05
CA LYS A 9 6.52 -50.08 -26.65
C LYS A 9 7.21 -48.93 -25.91
N THR A 10 7.40 -47.79 -26.58
CA THR A 10 7.88 -46.57 -25.94
C THR A 10 6.74 -46.02 -25.08
N GLU A 11 6.82 -46.21 -23.76
CA GLU A 11 5.95 -45.51 -22.82
C GLU A 11 6.27 -44.01 -22.90
N LYS A 12 5.37 -43.25 -23.52
CA LYS A 12 5.36 -41.79 -23.40
C LYS A 12 5.09 -41.48 -21.94
N ILE A 13 6.14 -41.04 -21.23
CA ILE A 13 6.00 -40.41 -19.92
C ILE A 13 5.28 -39.08 -20.19
N GLU A 14 3.99 -39.03 -19.89
CA GLU A 14 3.24 -37.78 -19.88
C GLU A 14 3.88 -36.85 -18.84
N GLU A 15 4.43 -35.74 -19.31
CA GLU A 15 4.89 -34.64 -18.47
C GLU A 15 3.70 -34.15 -17.65
N LYS A 16 3.62 -34.56 -16.38
CA LYS A 16 2.68 -34.00 -15.42
C LYS A 16 2.96 -32.51 -15.34
N THR A 17 2.08 -31.71 -15.93
CA THR A 17 2.04 -30.26 -15.80
C THR A 17 2.06 -29.93 -14.32
N LYS A 18 3.20 -29.44 -13.82
CA LYS A 18 3.32 -28.98 -12.45
C LYS A 18 2.60 -27.64 -12.36
N THR A 19 1.42 -27.63 -11.73
CA THR A 19 0.75 -26.39 -11.35
C THR A 19 1.61 -25.66 -10.33
N VAL A 20 2.28 -24.57 -10.74
CA VAL A 20 3.04 -23.71 -9.83
C VAL A 20 2.09 -22.65 -9.29
N LEU A 21 1.66 -22.80 -8.04
CA LEU A 21 0.93 -21.77 -7.33
C LEU A 21 1.90 -20.67 -6.89
N LYS A 22 1.80 -19.48 -7.47
CA LYS A 22 2.54 -18.29 -7.03
C LYS A 22 1.65 -17.48 -6.08
N ILE A 23 1.97 -17.49 -4.79
CA ILE A 23 1.33 -16.63 -3.80
C ILE A 23 1.99 -15.24 -3.87
N LYS A 24 1.21 -14.19 -4.12
CA LYS A 24 1.68 -12.79 -4.10
C LYS A 24 1.34 -12.16 -2.76
N THR A 25 2.33 -11.54 -2.13
CA THR A 25 2.19 -10.91 -0.81
C THR A 25 2.49 -9.42 -0.87
N VAL A 26 2.26 -8.69 0.23
CA VAL A 26 2.66 -7.27 0.35
C VAL A 26 4.17 -7.09 0.18
N ASP A 27 4.97 -8.09 0.59
CA ASP A 27 6.41 -8.11 0.34
C ASP A 27 6.78 -8.15 -1.15
N ASP A 28 5.85 -8.58 -2.00
CA ASP A 28 6.08 -8.74 -3.42
C ASP A 28 5.82 -7.49 -4.25
N ILE A 29 5.18 -6.46 -3.67
CA ILE A 29 4.79 -5.28 -4.43
C ILE A 29 6.03 -4.46 -4.84
N PRO A 30 6.01 -3.84 -6.03
CA PRO A 30 7.20 -3.17 -6.59
C PRO A 30 7.80 -2.11 -5.66
N VAL A 31 6.95 -1.37 -4.95
CA VAL A 31 7.38 -0.30 -4.04
C VAL A 31 8.23 -0.85 -2.89
N ILE A 32 7.79 -1.93 -2.25
CA ILE A 32 8.50 -2.55 -1.13
C ILE A 32 9.82 -3.18 -1.59
N LYS A 33 9.83 -3.82 -2.76
CA LYS A 33 11.05 -4.41 -3.34
C LYS A 33 12.12 -3.36 -3.62
N GLU A 34 11.73 -2.25 -4.24
CA GLU A 34 12.67 -1.16 -4.51
C GLU A 34 13.12 -0.44 -3.23
N MET A 35 12.26 -0.28 -2.24
CA MET A 35 12.68 0.24 -0.91
C MET A 35 13.73 -0.66 -0.26
N ARG A 36 13.53 -1.99 -0.24
CA ARG A 36 14.52 -2.94 0.29
C ARG A 36 15.85 -2.84 -0.43
N LYS A 37 15.82 -2.77 -1.75
CA LYS A 37 17.02 -2.63 -2.57
C LYS A 37 17.79 -1.35 -2.22
N LYS A 38 17.08 -0.22 -2.09
CA LYS A 38 17.69 1.06 -1.68
C LYS A 38 18.30 0.99 -0.28
N ILE A 39 17.60 0.39 0.68
CA ILE A 39 18.12 0.20 2.04
C ILE A 39 19.37 -0.69 2.02
N GLY A 40 19.36 -1.78 1.26
CA GLY A 40 20.52 -2.67 1.07
C GLY A 40 21.73 -1.98 0.44
N ASN A 41 21.51 -0.91 -0.33
CA ASN A 41 22.57 -0.06 -0.90
C ASN A 41 23.03 1.07 0.03
N GLY A 42 22.48 1.18 1.25
CA GLY A 42 22.76 2.27 2.18
C GLY A 42 21.99 3.57 1.89
N GLU A 43 21.06 3.57 0.92
CA GLU A 43 20.30 4.74 0.50
C GLU A 43 18.98 4.90 1.31
N ARG A 44 19.03 4.80 2.65
CA ARG A 44 17.82 4.79 3.51
C ARG A 44 16.95 6.03 3.34
N LYS A 45 17.56 7.21 3.29
CA LYS A 45 16.88 8.50 3.04
C LYS A 45 16.08 8.46 1.73
N GLU A 46 16.70 7.94 0.67
CA GLU A 46 16.04 7.82 -0.63
C GLU A 46 14.95 6.77 -0.62
N ALA A 47 15.13 5.66 0.10
CA ALA A 47 14.10 4.64 0.27
C ALA A 47 12.83 5.22 0.90
N ILE A 48 12.96 6.08 1.91
CA ILE A 48 11.83 6.78 2.56
C ILE A 48 11.13 7.71 1.57
N ILE A 49 11.87 8.56 0.86
CA ILE A 49 11.32 9.49 -0.12
C ILE A 49 10.59 8.75 -1.23
N TYR A 50 11.21 7.68 -1.75
CA TYR A 50 10.64 6.81 -2.77
C TYR A 50 9.38 6.12 -2.27
N GLY A 51 9.43 5.54 -1.06
CA GLY A 51 8.33 4.82 -0.44
C GLY A 51 7.09 5.69 -0.29
N TYR A 52 7.24 6.87 0.32
CA TYR A 52 6.13 7.81 0.48
C TYR A 52 5.55 8.27 -0.87
N THR A 53 6.42 8.63 -1.82
CA THR A 53 5.98 9.18 -3.11
C THR A 53 5.14 8.15 -3.87
N ASN A 54 5.60 6.89 -3.95
CA ASN A 54 4.88 5.84 -4.63
C ASN A 54 3.62 5.42 -3.87
N LEU A 55 3.70 5.27 -2.55
CA LEU A 55 2.54 4.93 -1.72
C LEU A 55 1.41 5.96 -1.87
N LYS A 56 1.75 7.27 -1.87
CA LYS A 56 0.78 8.36 -2.11
C LYS A 56 0.15 8.25 -3.50
N ASN A 57 0.96 7.97 -4.52
CA ASN A 57 0.48 7.85 -5.90
C ASN A 57 -0.43 6.62 -6.07
N ASP A 58 -0.07 5.49 -5.46
CA ASP A 58 -0.86 4.27 -5.49
C ASP A 58 -2.18 4.44 -4.75
N TYR A 59 -2.18 5.11 -3.59
CA TYR A 59 -3.40 5.51 -2.88
C TYR A 59 -4.30 6.40 -3.76
N THR A 60 -3.71 7.42 -4.40
CA THR A 60 -4.44 8.34 -5.29
C THR A 60 -5.06 7.60 -6.46
N ARG A 61 -4.32 6.65 -7.06
CA ARG A 61 -4.82 5.79 -8.14
C ARG A 61 -5.93 4.86 -7.68
N PHE A 62 -5.81 4.29 -6.47
CA PHE A 62 -6.76 3.33 -5.93
C PHE A 62 -8.12 3.96 -5.63
N TYR A 63 -8.11 5.07 -4.89
CA TYR A 63 -9.32 5.75 -4.39
C TYR A 63 -9.79 6.90 -5.29
N GLY A 64 -9.08 7.17 -6.40
CA GLY A 64 -9.48 8.20 -7.37
C GLY A 64 -9.39 9.62 -6.83
N CYS A 65 -8.38 9.92 -6.01
CA CYS A 65 -8.25 11.24 -5.38
C CYS A 65 -7.89 12.34 -6.40
N GLN A 66 -8.27 13.58 -6.07
CA GLN A 66 -7.89 14.74 -6.87
C GLN A 66 -6.37 15.00 -6.80
N LYS A 67 -5.83 15.75 -7.78
CA LYS A 67 -4.44 16.21 -7.71
C LYS A 67 -4.34 17.36 -6.71
N TYR A 68 -3.39 17.27 -5.80
CA TYR A 68 -3.10 18.30 -4.80
C TYR A 68 -1.77 18.99 -5.08
N SER A 69 -1.69 20.26 -4.70
CA SER A 69 -0.51 21.12 -4.85
C SER A 69 0.66 20.70 -3.98
N SER A 70 0.38 20.19 -2.77
CA SER A 70 1.41 19.76 -1.83
C SER A 70 1.01 18.47 -1.10
N ASN A 71 2.00 17.83 -0.45
CA ASN A 71 1.75 16.64 0.38
C ASN A 71 0.88 16.96 1.60
N ARG A 72 1.05 18.16 2.18
CA ARG A 72 0.23 18.63 3.30
C ARG A 72 -1.21 18.87 2.85
N ASP A 73 -1.41 19.51 1.70
CA ASP A 73 -2.75 19.73 1.13
C ASP A 73 -3.46 18.41 0.83
N PHE A 74 -2.71 17.41 0.32
CA PHE A 74 -3.22 16.06 0.12
C PHE A 74 -3.69 15.43 1.43
N ILE A 75 -2.85 15.42 2.47
CA ILE A 75 -3.19 14.81 3.78
C ILE A 75 -4.41 15.51 4.39
N LEU A 76 -4.39 16.84 4.49
CA LEU A 76 -5.47 17.60 5.11
C LEU A 76 -6.77 17.47 4.32
N SER A 77 -6.69 17.48 2.99
CA SER A 77 -7.88 17.33 2.17
C SER A 77 -8.48 15.94 2.28
N GLU A 78 -7.67 14.89 2.21
CA GLU A 78 -8.17 13.52 2.32
C GLU A 78 -8.77 13.26 3.70
N ILE A 79 -8.11 13.69 4.78
CA ILE A 79 -8.62 13.48 6.14
C ILE A 79 -9.90 14.30 6.41
N SER A 80 -10.03 15.48 5.80
CA SER A 80 -11.27 16.29 5.92
C SER A 80 -12.53 15.60 5.38
N HIS A 81 -12.40 14.58 4.51
CA HIS A 81 -13.56 13.80 4.04
C HIS A 81 -14.14 12.87 5.11
N PHE A 82 -13.46 12.69 6.23
CA PHE A 82 -13.86 11.77 7.30
C PHE A 82 -14.36 12.49 8.56
N ASP A 83 -14.61 13.80 8.49
CA ASP A 83 -15.08 14.64 9.61
C ASP A 83 -14.18 14.61 10.86
N ILE A 84 -12.91 14.21 10.69
CA ILE A 84 -11.94 14.04 11.78
C ILE A 84 -11.14 15.31 12.08
N VAL A 85 -11.08 16.24 11.12
CA VAL A 85 -10.35 17.51 11.27
C VAL A 85 -11.36 18.65 11.37
N PRO A 86 -11.39 19.40 12.49
CA PRO A 86 -12.13 20.65 12.57
C PRO A 86 -11.59 21.67 11.56
N ASP A 87 -12.41 22.66 11.22
CA ASP A 87 -12.26 23.59 10.09
C ASP A 87 -10.80 23.95 9.70
N ARG A 88 -10.52 23.91 8.38
CA ARG A 88 -9.15 23.97 7.78
C ARG A 88 -8.29 25.15 8.25
N THR A 89 -8.91 26.18 8.82
CA THR A 89 -8.30 27.42 9.26
C THR A 89 -7.50 27.31 10.56
N GLU A 90 -7.78 26.35 11.45
CA GLU A 90 -7.11 26.29 12.77
C GLU A 90 -5.83 25.43 12.78
N PHE A 91 -5.69 24.48 11.85
CA PHE A 91 -4.59 23.50 11.84
C PHE A 91 -3.49 23.77 10.79
N SER A 92 -3.53 24.93 10.13
CA SER A 92 -2.77 25.15 8.89
C SER A 92 -1.26 25.38 9.08
N THR A 93 -0.75 25.55 10.31
CA THR A 93 0.65 25.92 10.53
C THR A 93 1.50 24.86 11.22
N ASP A 94 1.02 24.14 12.24
CA ASP A 94 1.85 23.21 13.03
C ASP A 94 1.69 21.73 12.63
N ASN A 95 2.78 21.11 12.18
CA ASN A 95 2.84 19.69 11.83
C ASN A 95 2.72 18.77 13.04
N PHE A 96 3.17 19.19 14.23
CA PHE A 96 3.04 18.39 15.44
C PHE A 96 1.57 18.27 15.85
N THR A 97 0.84 19.37 15.82
CA THR A 97 -0.61 19.38 16.07
C THR A 97 -1.36 18.51 15.07
N ILE A 98 -1.07 18.62 13.76
CA ILE A 98 -1.70 17.76 12.74
C ILE A 98 -1.38 16.29 13.01
N LYS A 99 -0.11 15.95 13.24
CA LYS A 99 0.30 14.58 13.52
C LYS A 99 -0.45 14.01 14.72
N ASN A 100 -0.49 14.73 15.84
CA ASN A 100 -1.18 14.27 17.05
C ASN A 100 -2.68 14.07 16.82
N LEU A 101 -3.32 14.96 16.07
CA LEU A 101 -4.73 14.82 15.71
C LEU A 101 -4.96 13.54 14.91
N ILE A 102 -4.12 13.29 13.90
CA ILE A 102 -4.22 12.09 13.05
C ILE A 102 -3.92 10.82 13.85
N GLU A 103 -2.89 10.83 14.69
CA GLU A 103 -2.50 9.69 15.51
C GLU A 103 -3.64 9.26 16.44
N ASN A 104 -4.26 10.24 17.12
CA ASN A 104 -5.36 10.03 18.05
C ASN A 104 -6.74 9.93 17.37
N SER A 105 -6.84 10.18 16.06
CA SER A 105 -8.10 10.07 15.35
C SER A 105 -8.63 8.64 15.36
N ILE A 106 -9.89 8.50 15.73
CA ILE A 106 -10.62 7.23 15.70
C ILE A 106 -11.72 7.40 14.66
N TYR A 107 -11.77 6.50 13.69
CA TYR A 107 -12.90 6.43 12.76
C TYR A 107 -13.90 5.42 13.29
N ASN A 108 -14.79 5.91 14.16
CA ASN A 108 -15.95 5.16 14.61
C ASN A 108 -17.12 5.55 13.71
N LYS A 109 -17.36 4.78 12.66
CA LYS A 109 -18.67 4.80 12.02
C LYS A 109 -19.59 3.87 12.81
N GLU A 110 -19.94 4.27 14.04
CA GLU A 110 -21.06 3.66 14.74
C GLU A 110 -22.34 4.05 13.98
N GLU A 111 -23.00 3.02 13.45
CA GLU A 111 -24.46 2.87 13.37
C GLU A 111 -25.25 4.12 12.98
N THR A 112 -25.50 4.26 11.67
CA THR A 112 -26.79 4.80 11.24
C THR A 112 -27.69 3.61 10.90
N ASP A 113 -28.73 3.47 11.73
CA ASP A 113 -29.80 2.49 11.67
C ASP A 113 -30.34 2.24 10.25
N ALA A 114 -29.90 1.15 9.65
CA ALA A 114 -30.63 0.36 8.67
C ALA A 114 -29.81 -0.90 8.46
N THR A 115 -30.44 -2.07 8.41
CA THR A 115 -29.77 -3.30 7.99
C THR A 115 -29.08 -3.00 6.66
N PRO A 116 -27.74 -2.85 6.60
CA PRO A 116 -27.13 -2.39 5.38
C PRO A 116 -27.24 -3.55 4.42
N ASP A 117 -27.89 -3.28 3.29
CA ASP A 117 -27.82 -4.16 2.14
C ASP A 117 -26.34 -4.39 1.77
N ASN A 118 -26.07 -5.37 0.90
CA ASN A 118 -24.69 -5.69 0.53
C ASN A 118 -23.93 -4.47 -0.04
N ALA A 119 -24.65 -3.49 -0.63
CA ALA A 119 -24.08 -2.26 -1.14
C ALA A 119 -23.66 -1.28 -0.02
N GLY A 120 -24.51 -1.05 0.99
CA GLY A 120 -24.19 -0.19 2.14
C GLY A 120 -23.04 -0.72 3.00
N LYS A 121 -22.88 -2.06 3.08
CA LYS A 121 -21.72 -2.69 3.73
C LYS A 121 -20.42 -2.48 2.95
N ALA A 122 -20.48 -2.55 1.62
CA ALA A 122 -19.28 -2.34 0.79
C ALA A 122 -18.77 -0.89 0.90
N ASP A 123 -19.67 0.10 0.85
CA ASP A 123 -19.31 1.52 1.01
C ASP A 123 -18.73 1.84 2.39
N SER A 124 -19.26 1.24 3.47
CA SER A 124 -18.71 1.44 4.81
C SER A 124 -17.33 0.82 4.98
N VAL A 125 -17.09 -0.36 4.39
CA VAL A 125 -15.77 -1.01 4.38
C VAL A 125 -14.78 -0.16 3.59
N GLU A 126 -15.12 0.30 2.38
CA GLU A 126 -14.24 1.14 1.56
C GLU A 126 -13.85 2.44 2.26
N LYS A 127 -14.81 3.13 2.89
CA LYS A 127 -14.52 4.35 3.67
C LYS A 127 -13.59 4.08 4.84
N THR A 128 -13.81 2.96 5.54
CA THR A 128 -12.96 2.55 6.66
C THR A 128 -11.54 2.22 6.20
N THR A 129 -11.38 1.44 5.12
CA THR A 129 -10.06 1.10 4.58
C THR A 129 -9.36 2.34 4.03
N ARG A 130 -10.09 3.24 3.36
CA ARG A 130 -9.55 4.51 2.87
C ARG A 130 -9.03 5.37 4.01
N PHE A 131 -9.80 5.51 5.08
CA PHE A 131 -9.40 6.24 6.27
C PHE A 131 -8.11 5.68 6.88
N PHE A 132 -8.04 4.37 7.13
CA PHE A 132 -6.85 3.78 7.73
C PHE A 132 -5.64 3.87 6.79
N ALA A 133 -5.82 3.69 5.48
CA ALA A 133 -4.76 3.89 4.51
C ALA A 133 -4.21 5.33 4.57
N ILE A 134 -5.06 6.36 4.52
CA ILE A 134 -4.58 7.76 4.60
C ILE A 134 -3.95 8.08 5.95
N LYS A 135 -4.49 7.54 7.05
CA LYS A 135 -3.91 7.69 8.39
C LYS A 135 -2.47 7.16 8.43
N LYS A 136 -2.22 5.96 7.89
CA LYS A 136 -0.88 5.37 7.84
C LYS A 136 0.07 6.16 6.93
N ILE A 137 -0.42 6.62 5.77
CA ILE A 137 0.34 7.47 4.85
C ILE A 137 0.75 8.79 5.51
N ALA A 138 -0.18 9.44 6.22
CA ALA A 138 0.07 10.69 6.91
C ALA A 138 1.05 10.53 8.07
N LEU A 139 0.93 9.46 8.87
CA LEU A 139 1.89 9.19 9.93
C LEU A 139 3.29 8.90 9.35
N PHE A 140 3.39 8.18 8.24
CA PHE A 140 4.66 7.99 7.55
C PHE A 140 5.24 9.32 7.02
N TYR A 141 4.38 10.23 6.55
CA TYR A 141 4.79 11.56 6.13
C TYR A 141 5.49 12.31 7.27
N PHE A 142 4.82 12.45 8.41
CA PHE A 142 5.31 13.24 9.54
C PHE A 142 6.48 12.59 10.27
N ASN A 143 6.50 11.25 10.39
CA ASN A 143 7.55 10.55 11.13
C ASN A 143 8.84 10.37 10.33
N TYR A 144 8.76 10.25 9.00
CA TYR A 144 9.93 9.87 8.19
C TYR A 144 10.12 10.80 6.99
N TYR A 145 9.12 10.96 6.13
CA TYR A 145 9.30 11.65 4.85
C TYR A 145 9.71 13.12 5.01
N GLU A 146 9.05 13.85 5.90
CA GLU A 146 9.32 15.28 6.08
C GLU A 146 10.74 15.51 6.59
N ILE A 147 11.16 14.74 7.58
CA ILE A 147 12.52 14.76 8.11
C ILE A 147 13.52 14.32 7.03
N ALA A 148 13.19 13.30 6.23
CA ALA A 148 14.03 12.86 5.11
C ALA A 148 14.15 13.92 4.01
N ARG A 149 13.17 14.80 3.83
CA ARG A 149 13.24 15.86 2.82
C ARG A 149 13.95 17.11 3.30
N PHE A 150 13.74 17.52 4.55
CA PHE A 150 14.10 18.85 5.02
C PHE A 150 14.94 18.86 6.30
N GLY A 151 15.00 17.74 7.02
CA GLY A 151 15.74 17.61 8.26
C GLY A 151 17.13 17.01 8.08
N ASP A 152 17.88 17.06 9.19
CA ASP A 152 19.12 16.32 9.36
C ASP A 152 18.90 15.23 10.41
N TYR A 153 19.14 13.98 10.03
CA TYR A 153 18.87 12.81 10.87
C TYR A 153 19.84 11.70 10.48
N ASN A 154 20.30 10.93 11.47
CA ASN A 154 21.17 9.79 11.22
C ASN A 154 20.34 8.59 10.73
N TRP A 155 20.09 8.54 9.43
CA TRP A 155 19.28 7.49 8.80
C TRP A 155 19.86 6.09 8.96
N ASP A 156 21.19 5.96 9.11
CA ASP A 156 21.86 4.67 9.25
C ASP A 156 21.58 3.97 10.58
N ALA A 157 21.06 4.71 11.58
CA ALA A 157 20.63 4.15 12.85
C ALA A 157 19.26 3.48 12.80
N LEU A 158 18.47 3.68 11.73
CA LEU A 158 17.15 3.07 11.59
C LEU A 158 17.24 1.67 10.97
N ASP A 159 16.51 0.75 11.58
CA ASP A 159 16.36 -0.61 11.09
C ASP A 159 15.49 -0.65 9.82
N GLU A 160 15.74 -1.61 8.94
CA GLU A 160 14.95 -1.81 7.71
C GLU A 160 13.45 -1.90 8.02
N LYS A 161 13.10 -2.64 9.07
CA LYS A 161 11.71 -2.86 9.49
C LYS A 161 11.02 -1.57 9.91
N GLU A 162 11.72 -0.67 10.59
CA GLU A 162 11.17 0.61 11.03
C GLU A 162 10.79 1.51 9.84
N ILE A 163 11.46 1.34 8.70
CA ILE A 163 11.16 2.08 7.47
C ILE A 163 10.08 1.38 6.63
N ILE A 164 10.18 0.06 6.49
CA ILE A 164 9.36 -0.71 5.54
C ILE A 164 7.99 -1.07 6.12
N ASP A 165 7.92 -1.48 7.39
CA ASP A 165 6.67 -2.00 7.97
C ASP A 165 5.55 -0.95 8.00
N PRO A 166 5.81 0.34 8.28
CA PRO A 166 4.77 1.37 8.15
C PRO A 166 4.19 1.50 6.73
N VAL A 167 5.03 1.31 5.70
CA VAL A 167 4.59 1.36 4.30
C VAL A 167 3.75 0.13 3.97
N LYS A 168 4.17 -1.06 4.40
CA LYS A 168 3.38 -2.30 4.24
C LYS A 168 2.02 -2.21 4.93
N ASP A 169 2.01 -1.66 6.13
CA ASP A 169 0.79 -1.51 6.92
C ASP A 169 -0.23 -0.63 6.20
N ALA A 170 0.21 0.44 5.52
CA ALA A 170 -0.68 1.22 4.65
C ALA A 170 -1.23 0.39 3.48
N TYR A 171 -0.42 -0.46 2.86
CA TYR A 171 -0.87 -1.35 1.77
C TYR A 171 -1.84 -2.43 2.21
N ASN A 172 -1.86 -2.84 3.48
CA ASN A 172 -2.85 -3.78 4.00
C ASN A 172 -4.28 -3.25 3.92
N TYR A 173 -4.46 -1.92 3.82
CA TYR A 173 -5.75 -1.26 3.66
C TYR A 173 -6.08 -0.92 2.20
N MET A 174 -5.33 -1.47 1.24
CA MET A 174 -5.60 -1.34 -0.19
C MET A 174 -5.60 -2.74 -0.83
N ASP A 175 -6.44 -2.95 -1.83
CA ASP A 175 -6.40 -4.21 -2.60
C ASP A 175 -5.18 -4.19 -3.53
N ILE A 176 -4.08 -4.78 -3.05
CA ILE A 176 -2.81 -4.88 -3.79
C ILE A 176 -2.94 -5.73 -5.06
N MET A 177 -3.88 -6.67 -5.11
CA MET A 177 -4.15 -7.48 -6.30
C MET A 177 -4.77 -6.60 -7.37
N LYS A 178 -5.80 -5.85 -7.04
CA LYS A 178 -6.40 -4.87 -7.95
C LYS A 178 -5.38 -3.80 -8.39
N LEU A 179 -4.49 -3.37 -7.49
CA LEU A 179 -3.52 -2.30 -7.80
C LEU A 179 -2.38 -2.70 -8.72
N PHE A 180 -1.82 -3.89 -8.55
CA PHE A 180 -0.56 -4.27 -9.22
C PHE A 180 -0.70 -5.50 -10.12
N TYR A 181 -1.80 -6.24 -10.00
CA TYR A 181 -1.95 -7.56 -10.63
C TYR A 181 -3.28 -7.74 -11.37
N GLY A 182 -4.20 -6.78 -11.31
CA GLY A 182 -5.52 -6.81 -11.96
C GLY A 182 -5.50 -6.65 -13.48
N GLY A 183 -4.34 -6.81 -14.12
CA GLY A 183 -4.12 -6.59 -15.54
C GLY A 183 -3.47 -7.75 -16.27
N GLU A 184 -3.37 -8.95 -15.69
CA GLU A 184 -3.08 -10.13 -16.50
C GLU A 184 -4.35 -10.46 -17.31
N PRO A 185 -4.36 -10.28 -18.65
CA PRO A 185 -5.28 -11.08 -19.43
C PRO A 185 -4.87 -12.52 -19.14
N HIS A 186 -5.78 -13.32 -18.62
CA HIS A 186 -5.66 -14.76 -18.81
C HIS A 186 -5.60 -14.97 -20.32
N GLY A 187 -4.38 -15.15 -20.83
CA GLY A 187 -4.13 -15.44 -22.22
C GLY A 187 -4.80 -16.75 -22.59
N ASP A 188 -5.57 -16.67 -23.67
CA ASP A 188 -6.02 -17.69 -24.63
C ASP A 188 -6.40 -19.10 -24.10
#